data_AF-A0A2M8G995-F1
#
_entry.id   AF-A0A2M8G995-F1
#
_cell.length_a   1.000
_cell.length_b   1.000
_cell.length_c   1.000
_cell.angle_alpha   90.00
_cell.angle_beta   90.00
_cell.angle_gamma   90.00
#
_symmetry.space_group_name_H-M   'P 1'
#
loop_
_entity.id
_entity.type
_entity.pdbx_description
1 polymer ?
#
loop_
_entity_poly.entity_id
_entity_poly.type
_entity_poly.pdbx_seq_one_letter_code
_entity_poly.pdbx_strand_id
1 'polypeptide(L)'
;MEKEKAIKITKIILKVIAVAGVVSLAALMPNIFQVLGAMNKKSEYKPKYYIKTALGRLKNQGLIKFYEKNGKTFFSLTEKGEEKLMKYRLGEIAVEKPKKWDQKWRIVIFDIQEIKKNTRNLLRT
;
A
#
# COMPACT_ATOMS: atom_id res chain seq x y z
N MET A 1 -16.80 -7.98 13.98
CA MET A 1 -16.74 -8.61 12.64
C MET A 1 -15.97 -7.68 11.71
N GLU A 2 -14.65 -7.84 11.68
CA GLU A 2 -13.76 -7.08 10.81
C GLU A 2 -14.02 -7.51 9.37
N LYS A 3 -14.54 -6.61 8.54
CA LYS A 3 -14.58 -6.82 7.09
C LYS A 3 -13.14 -6.97 6.63
N GLU A 4 -12.77 -8.17 6.18
CA GLU A 4 -11.50 -8.44 5.51
C GLU A 4 -11.21 -7.29 4.54
N LYS A 5 -10.16 -6.52 4.84
CA LYS A 5 -9.71 -5.42 4.00
C LYS A 5 -9.30 -6.02 2.66
N ALA A 6 -10.20 -6.02 1.68
CA ALA A 6 -9.89 -6.40 0.31
C ALA A 6 -8.58 -5.74 -0.11
N ILE A 7 -7.53 -6.55 -0.27
CA ILE A 7 -6.18 -6.03 -0.48
C ILE A 7 -6.14 -5.42 -1.88
N LYS A 8 -6.01 -4.09 -1.95
CA LYS A 8 -5.93 -3.38 -3.24
C LYS A 8 -4.65 -3.83 -3.97
N ILE A 9 -4.82 -4.37 -5.18
CA ILE A 9 -3.72 -4.83 -6.07
C ILE A 9 -2.65 -3.75 -6.26
N THR A 10 -3.04 -2.46 -6.32
CA THR A 10 -2.10 -1.33 -6.43
C THR A 10 -1.14 -1.21 -5.24
N LYS A 11 -1.61 -1.53 -4.03
CA LYS A 11 -0.79 -1.52 -2.80
C LYS A 11 0.25 -2.65 -2.82
N ILE A 12 -0.15 -3.82 -3.32
CA ILE A 12 0.75 -4.97 -3.49
C ILE A 12 1.85 -4.63 -4.50
N ILE A 13 1.48 -4.11 -5.67
CA ILE A 13 2.44 -3.73 -6.72
C ILE A 13 3.46 -2.71 -6.18
N LEU A 14 3.02 -1.68 -5.45
CA LEU A 14 3.93 -0.71 -4.84
C LEU A 14 4.90 -1.36 -3.83
N LYS A 15 4.42 -2.28 -2.97
CA LYS A 15 5.28 -3.02 -2.03
C LYS A 15 6.33 -3.86 -2.76
N VAL A 16 5.94 -4.57 -3.82
CA VAL A 16 6.86 -5.40 -4.61
C VAL A 16 7.94 -4.56 -5.28
N ILE A 17 7.55 -3.44 -5.92
CA ILE A 17 8.53 -2.53 -6.55
C ILE A 17 9.46 -1.94 -5.49
N ALA A 18 8.97 -1.62 -4.28
CA ALA A 18 9.80 -1.07 -3.21
C ALA A 18 10.89 -2.04 -2.73
N VAL A 19 10.57 -3.34 -2.64
CA VAL A 19 11.55 -4.35 -2.20
C VAL A 19 12.59 -4.62 -3.28
N ALA A 20 12.16 -4.68 -4.54
CA ALA A 20 13.06 -4.98 -5.66
C ALA A 20 13.77 -3.74 -6.23
N GLY A 21 13.33 -2.53 -5.88
CA GLY A 21 13.78 -1.22 -6.39
C GLY A 21 13.36 -0.96 -7.83
N VAL A 22 13.85 -1.82 -8.73
CA VAL A 22 13.59 -1.81 -10.16
C VAL A 22 13.00 -3.14 -10.58
N VAL A 23 11.85 -3.13 -11.25
CA VAL A 23 11.19 -4.37 -11.67
C VAL A 23 10.75 -4.30 -13.11
N SER A 24 11.06 -5.34 -13.89
CA SER A 24 10.51 -5.48 -15.23
C SER A 24 9.05 -5.95 -15.19
N LEU A 25 8.26 -5.63 -16.23
CA LEU A 25 6.90 -6.13 -16.35
C LEU A 25 6.83 -7.66 -16.37
N ALA A 26 7.82 -8.31 -16.96
CA ALA A 26 7.96 -9.75 -16.96
C ALA A 26 8.18 -10.31 -15.54
N ALA A 27 9.02 -9.67 -14.72
CA ALA A 27 9.32 -10.13 -13.36
C ALA A 27 8.15 -9.96 -12.39
N LEU A 28 7.28 -8.97 -12.60
CA LEU A 28 6.07 -8.81 -11.78
C LEU A 28 5.05 -9.94 -12.01
N MET A 29 5.03 -10.58 -13.18
CA MET A 29 4.00 -11.56 -13.52
C MET A 29 4.08 -12.84 -12.66
N PRO A 30 5.19 -13.61 -12.57
CA PRO A 30 5.23 -14.87 -11.81
C PRO A 30 5.12 -14.70 -10.29
N ASN A 31 5.85 -13.75 -9.70
CA ASN A 31 5.92 -13.62 -8.25
C ASN A 31 4.65 -13.02 -7.63
N ILE A 32 3.93 -12.14 -8.34
CA ILE A 32 2.62 -11.67 -7.87
C ILE A 32 1.61 -12.83 -7.85
N PHE A 33 1.70 -13.79 -8.77
CA PHE A 33 0.84 -14.99 -8.73
C PHE A 33 1.14 -15.93 -7.57
N GLN A 34 2.39 -16.04 -7.14
CA GLN A 34 2.72 -16.82 -5.94
C GLN A 34 2.27 -16.09 -4.66
N VAL A 35 2.45 -14.77 -4.58
CA VAL A 35 2.01 -13.95 -3.43
C VAL A 35 0.48 -13.84 -3.35
N LEU A 36 -0.21 -13.78 -4.48
CA LEU A 36 -1.68 -13.84 -4.56
C LEU A 36 -2.22 -15.28 -4.51
N GLY A 37 -1.37 -16.28 -4.77
CA GLY A 37 -1.70 -17.68 -4.98
C GLY A 37 -1.86 -18.54 -3.73
N ALA A 38 -1.77 -17.94 -2.53
CA ALA A 38 -2.25 -18.58 -1.32
C ALA A 38 -3.78 -18.49 -1.15
N MET A 39 -4.49 -17.72 -2.00
CA MET A 39 -5.95 -17.65 -2.00
C MET A 39 -6.55 -18.41 -3.20
N ASN A 40 -7.01 -19.63 -2.90
CA ASN A 40 -7.98 -20.46 -3.60
C ASN A 40 -8.04 -20.42 -5.15
N LYS A 41 -7.56 -21.53 -5.74
CA LYS A 41 -7.93 -22.07 -7.06
C LYS A 41 -9.46 -22.10 -7.24
N LYS A 42 -10.10 -21.03 -7.73
CA LYS A 42 -11.47 -21.12 -8.26
C LYS A 42 -11.98 -19.93 -9.06
N SER A 43 -11.13 -19.01 -9.52
CA SER A 43 -11.62 -17.88 -10.29
C SER A 43 -10.89 -17.76 -11.62
N GLU A 44 -11.67 -17.65 -12.68
CA GLU A 44 -11.28 -17.32 -14.06
C GLU A 44 -10.77 -15.86 -14.15
N TYR A 45 -9.94 -15.43 -13.21
CA TYR A 45 -9.44 -14.07 -13.19
C TYR A 45 -8.40 -13.93 -14.29
N LYS A 46 -8.59 -12.97 -15.19
CA LYS A 46 -7.60 -12.54 -16.20
C LYS A 46 -6.59 -11.57 -15.55
N PRO A 47 -5.57 -12.06 -14.85
CA PRO A 47 -4.91 -11.24 -13.84
C PRO A 47 -3.91 -10.28 -14.48
N LYS A 48 -3.37 -10.65 -15.66
CA LYS A 48 -2.56 -9.78 -16.52
C LYS A 48 -3.29 -8.46 -16.84
N TYR A 49 -4.60 -8.51 -17.10
CA TYR A 49 -5.38 -7.32 -17.41
C TYR A 49 -5.53 -6.39 -16.20
N TYR A 50 -5.84 -6.95 -15.04
CA TYR A 50 -5.96 -6.19 -13.80
C TYR A 50 -4.63 -5.56 -13.38
N ILE A 51 -3.52 -6.28 -13.52
CA ILE A 51 -2.17 -5.78 -13.23
C ILE A 51 -1.81 -4.65 -14.20
N LYS A 52 -2.02 -4.84 -15.52
CA LYS A 52 -1.76 -3.79 -16.52
C LYS A 52 -2.57 -2.53 -16.23
N THR A 53 -3.85 -2.68 -15.91
CA THR A 53 -4.74 -1.57 -15.53
C THR A 53 -4.27 -0.89 -14.24
N ALA A 54 -3.85 -1.66 -13.23
CA ALA A 54 -3.33 -1.13 -11.97
C ALA A 54 -2.01 -0.36 -12.17
N LEU A 55 -1.08 -0.89 -12.97
CA LEU A 55 0.16 -0.21 -13.35
C LEU A 55 -0.14 1.09 -14.11
N GLY A 56 -1.08 1.08 -15.05
CA GLY A 56 -1.54 2.29 -15.74
C GLY A 56 -2.07 3.35 -14.77
N ARG A 57 -2.89 2.95 -13.79
CA ARG A 57 -3.38 3.85 -12.73
C ARG A 57 -2.26 4.41 -11.87
N LEU A 58 -1.31 3.57 -11.45
CA LEU A 58 -0.16 4.01 -10.64
C LEU A 58 0.73 4.98 -11.41
N LYS A 59 0.94 4.73 -12.71
CA LYS A 59 1.67 5.63 -13.61
C LYS A 59 0.94 6.97 -13.75
N ASN A 60 -0.36 6.95 -14.03
CA ASN A 60 -1.17 8.17 -14.19
C ASN A 60 -1.25 8.99 -12.90
N GLN A 61 -1.16 8.35 -11.73
CA GLN A 61 -1.07 9.03 -10.44
C GLN A 61 0.33 9.59 -10.13
N GLY A 62 1.34 9.28 -10.97
CA GLY A 62 2.73 9.69 -10.80
C GLY A 62 3.48 8.93 -9.71
N LEU A 63 3.04 7.72 -9.35
CA LEU A 63 3.60 6.93 -8.25
C LEU A 63 4.70 5.96 -8.70
N ILE A 64 4.72 5.63 -9.99
CA ILE A 64 5.73 4.79 -10.60
C ILE A 64 6.19 5.42 -11.92
N LYS A 65 7.48 5.25 -12.25
CA LYS A 65 8.07 5.65 -13.52
C LYS A 65 8.30 4.43 -14.40
N PHE A 66 8.06 4.61 -15.70
CA PHE A 66 8.33 3.61 -16.73
C PHE A 66 9.60 4.00 -17.45
N TYR A 67 10.47 3.03 -17.69
CA TYR A 67 11.60 3.21 -18.58
C TYR A 67 11.83 1.94 -19.37
N GLU A 68 12.37 2.11 -20.57
CA GLU A 68 12.64 1.01 -21.48
C GLU A 68 14.14 0.82 -21.59
N LYS A 69 14.60 -0.42 -21.43
CA LYS A 69 16.00 -0.78 -21.60
C LYS A 69 16.07 -2.11 -22.33
N ASN A 70 16.79 -2.14 -23.46
CA ASN A 70 16.98 -3.35 -24.28
C ASN A 70 15.65 -4.00 -24.71
N GLY A 71 14.67 -3.18 -25.14
CA GLY A 71 13.33 -3.66 -25.56
C GLY A 71 12.46 -4.21 -24.43
N LYS A 72 12.86 -4.01 -23.17
CA LYS A 72 12.11 -4.45 -21.98
C LYS A 72 11.65 -3.22 -21.18
N THR A 73 10.39 -3.25 -20.77
CA THR A 73 9.82 -2.21 -19.89
C THR A 73 10.11 -2.52 -18.42
N PHE A 74 10.64 -1.52 -17.73
CA PHE A 74 10.95 -1.52 -16.30
C PHE A 74 10.16 -0.45 -15.56
N PHE A 75 10.00 -0.69 -14.26
CA PHE A 75 9.25 0.10 -13.31
C PHE A 75 10.12 0.44 -12.11
N SER A 76 10.01 1.67 -11.64
CA SER A 76 10.61 2.14 -10.39
C SER A 76 9.61 3.02 -9.64
N LEU A 77 9.77 3.12 -8.33
CA LEU A 77 9.02 4.09 -7.55
C LEU A 77 9.48 5.52 -7.89
N THR A 78 8.53 6.45 -7.84
CA THR A 78 8.86 7.87 -7.71
C THR A 78 8.93 8.24 -6.24
N GLU A 79 9.50 9.40 -5.92
CA GLU A 79 9.45 9.98 -4.58
C GLU A 79 8.00 10.04 -4.04
N LYS A 80 7.06 10.51 -4.86
CA LYS A 80 5.62 10.48 -4.54
C LYS A 80 5.08 9.07 -4.29
N GLY A 81 5.60 8.07 -5.01
CA GLY A 81 5.30 6.66 -4.82
C GLY A 81 5.80 6.13 -3.47
N GLU A 82 7.02 6.48 -3.09
CA GLU A 82 7.63 6.15 -1.80
C GLU A 82 6.86 6.79 -0.65
N GLU A 83 6.52 8.07 -0.73
CA GLU A 83 5.70 8.75 0.27
C GLU A 83 4.35 8.06 0.46
N LYS A 84 3.68 7.69 -0.63
CA LYS A 84 2.41 6.97 -0.56
C LYS A 84 2.57 5.59 0.06
N LEU A 85 3.69 4.92 -0.20
CA LEU A 85 4.02 3.65 0.44
C LEU A 85 4.29 3.83 1.94
N MET A 86 4.97 4.91 2.36
CA MET A 86 5.16 5.22 3.78
C MET A 86 3.83 5.44 4.48
N LYS A 87 2.89 6.21 3.88
CA LYS A 87 1.53 6.36 4.41
C LYS A 87 0.81 5.03 4.59
N TYR A 88 1.00 4.09 3.66
CA TYR A 88 0.46 2.75 3.79
C TYR A 88 1.08 1.95 4.93
N ARG A 89 2.39 2.07 5.14
CA ARG A 89 3.10 1.43 6.26
C ARG A 89 2.64 2.00 7.59
N LEU A 90 2.56 3.34 7.71
CA LEU A 90 2.08 4.02 8.91
C LEU A 90 0.69 3.55 9.34
N GLY A 91 -0.25 3.40 8.39
CA GLY A 91 -1.58 2.87 8.67
C GLY A 91 -1.64 1.36 8.96
N GLU A 92 -0.53 0.64 8.78
CA GLU A 92 -0.36 -0.77 9.18
C GLU A 92 0.37 -0.91 10.51
N ILE A 93 0.99 0.15 11.05
CA ILE A 93 1.63 0.12 12.36
C ILE A 93 0.54 -0.14 13.40
N ALA A 94 0.55 -1.34 13.96
CA ALA A 94 -0.24 -1.67 15.12
C ALA A 94 0.59 -1.32 16.36
N VAL A 95 0.01 -0.54 17.27
CA VAL A 95 0.57 -0.40 18.61
C VAL A 95 0.33 -1.74 19.31
N GLU A 96 1.40 -2.40 19.73
CA GLU A 96 1.31 -3.64 20.49
C GLU A 96 0.51 -3.38 21.76
N LYS A 97 -0.64 -4.06 21.87
CA LYS A 97 -1.47 -3.97 23.07
C LYS A 97 -0.87 -4.89 24.12
N PRO A 98 -0.54 -4.39 25.32
CA PRO A 98 0.01 -5.24 26.35
C PRO A 98 -1.01 -6.30 26.75
N LYS A 99 -0.55 -7.54 26.99
CA LYS A 99 -1.41 -8.67 27.38
C LYS A 99 -2.12 -8.42 28.72
N LYS A 100 -1.48 -7.66 29.61
CA LYS A 100 -2.02 -7.24 30.90
C LYS A 100 -1.92 -5.72 30.99
N TRP A 101 -2.93 -5.11 31.58
CA TRP A 101 -2.91 -3.69 31.87
C TRP A 101 -1.77 -3.36 32.86
N ASP A 102 -1.04 -2.27 32.61
CA ASP A 102 0.11 -1.84 33.41
C ASP A 102 -0.28 -0.98 34.62
N GLN A 103 -1.57 -0.90 34.95
CA GLN A 103 -2.13 -0.12 36.04
C GLN A 103 -1.86 1.39 35.97
N LYS A 104 -1.36 1.89 34.82
CA LYS A 104 -1.08 3.32 34.62
C LYS A 104 -2.09 3.92 33.64
N TRP A 105 -2.50 5.14 33.94
CA TRP A 105 -3.36 5.92 33.05
C TRP A 105 -2.49 6.81 32.15
N ARG A 106 -2.79 6.80 30.84
CA ARG A 106 -2.20 7.71 29.86
C ARG A 106 -3.31 8.64 29.36
N ILE A 107 -3.35 9.84 29.92
CA ILE A 107 -4.34 10.85 29.59
C ILE A 107 -3.72 11.79 28.56
N VAL A 108 -4.43 12.04 27.45
CA VAL A 108 -4.01 13.00 26.42
C VAL A 108 -5.05 14.12 26.39
N ILE A 109 -4.63 15.34 26.68
CA ILE A 109 -5.45 16.55 26.63
C ILE A 109 -4.82 17.48 25.60
N PHE A 110 -5.63 18.02 24.71
CA PHE A 110 -5.20 19.01 23.74
C PHE A 110 -6.25 20.10 23.62
N ASP A 111 -5.80 21.36 23.59
CA ASP A 111 -6.65 22.52 23.38
C ASP A 111 -6.45 23.03 21.95
N ILE A 112 -7.42 22.70 21.08
CA ILE A 112 -7.41 23.09 19.67
C ILE A 112 -8.59 24.01 19.42
N GLN A 113 -8.25 25.28 19.16
CA GLN A 113 -9.17 26.35 18.82
C GLN A 113 -10.17 25.94 17.72
N GLU A 114 -11.42 26.44 17.80
CA GLU A 114 -12.51 26.05 16.90
C GLU A 114 -12.20 26.30 15.43
N ILE A 115 -11.41 27.33 15.12
CA ILE A 115 -10.97 27.65 13.77
C ILE A 115 -10.21 26.47 13.13
N LYS A 116 -9.57 25.62 13.93
CA LYS A 116 -8.86 24.41 13.51
C LYS A 116 -9.68 23.12 13.73
N LYS A 117 -11.02 23.21 13.68
CA LYS A 117 -11.95 22.07 13.86
C LYS A 117 -11.57 20.84 13.04
N ASN A 118 -11.13 21.02 11.79
CA ASN A 118 -10.74 19.90 10.93
C ASN A 118 -9.54 19.13 11.51
N THR A 119 -8.51 19.83 11.99
CA THR A 119 -7.35 19.21 12.66
C THR A 119 -7.78 18.50 13.94
N ARG A 120 -8.67 19.13 14.73
CA ARG A 120 -9.20 18.51 15.95
C ARG A 120 -9.96 17.22 15.66
N ASN A 121 -10.77 17.20 14.62
CA ASN A 121 -11.52 16.01 14.22
C ASN A 121 -10.58 14.89 13.74
N LEU A 122 -9.51 15.25 13.02
CA LEU A 122 -8.51 14.28 12.57
C LEU A 122 -7.78 13.59 13.73
N LEU A 123 -7.59 14.26 14.86
CA LEU A 123 -6.97 13.68 16.06
C LEU A 123 -7.93 12.80 16.89
N ARG A 124 -9.24 12.90 16.65
CA ARG A 124 -10.27 12.12 17.34
C ARG A 124 -10.60 10.79 16.64
N THR A 125 -10.16 10.61 15.39
CA THR A 125 -10.56 9.50 14.50
C THR A 125 -9.41 8.54 14.28
#